data_AF-A0A495T7Y0-F1
#
_entry.id   AF-A0A495T7Y0-F1
#
_cell.length_a   1.000
_cell.length_b   1.000
_cell.length_c   1.000
_cell.angle_alpha   90.00
_cell.angle_beta   90.00
_cell.angle_gamma   90.00
#
_symmetry.space_group_name_H-M   'P 1'
#
loop_
_entity.id
_entity.type
_entity.pdbx_description
1 polymer ?
#
loop_
_entity_poly.entity_id
_entity_poly.type
_entity_poly.pdbx_seq_one_letter_code
_entity_poly.pdbx_strand_id
1 'polypeptide(L)' 'MSTQVLLPKLGFSMNEGTLTEWLLEDGASVTEGQALYALESDKSVQEVESPASGTLRIVAQIGEVYPVGTVLAEIV' A
#
# COMPACT_ATOMS: atom_id res chain seq x y z
N MET A 1 5.03 13.20 12.48
CA MET A 1 4.04 12.13 12.73
C MET A 1 4.06 11.28 11.48
N SER A 2 4.44 10.01 11.59
CA SER A 2 4.45 9.12 10.44
C SER A 2 3.04 8.55 10.22
N THR A 3 2.58 8.55 8.98
CA THR A 3 1.31 7.94 8.59
C THR A 3 1.57 6.54 8.08
N GLN A 4 1.07 5.53 8.78
CA GLN A 4 1.27 4.13 8.38
C GLN A 4 0.32 3.78 7.25
N VAL A 5 0.87 3.24 6.17
CA VAL A 5 0.13 2.74 5.01
C VAL A 5 -0.10 1.25 5.22
N LEU A 6 -1.27 0.95 5.76
CA LEU A 6 -1.75 -0.41 5.96
C LEU A 6 -2.50 -0.92 4.74
N LEU A 7 -2.49 -2.24 4.52
CA LEU A 7 -3.27 -2.87 3.46
C LEU A 7 -4.77 -2.66 3.74
N PRO A 8 -5.50 -1.91 2.89
CA PRO A 8 -6.89 -1.61 3.13
C PRO A 8 -7.76 -2.83 2.89
N LYS A 9 -8.89 -2.90 3.60
CA LYS A 9 -9.91 -3.94 3.38
C LYS A 9 -10.80 -3.53 2.20
N LEU A 10 -10.49 -4.00 0.99
CA LEU A 10 -11.25 -3.64 -0.22
C LEU A 10 -12.57 -4.43 -0.38
N GLY A 11 -12.73 -5.55 0.33
CA GLY A 11 -13.94 -6.36 0.28
C GLY A 11 -14.35 -6.87 1.65
N PHE A 12 -15.66 -7.04 1.88
CA PHE A 12 -16.18 -7.61 3.14
C PHE A 12 -15.56 -8.97 3.49
N SER A 13 -15.25 -9.79 2.48
CA SER A 13 -14.60 -11.10 2.60
C SER A 13 -13.10 -11.10 2.29
N MET A 14 -12.50 -9.94 2.03
CA MET A 14 -11.06 -9.83 1.80
C MET A 14 -10.33 -9.96 3.14
N ASN A 15 -9.47 -10.97 3.26
CA ASN A 15 -8.60 -11.17 4.42
C ASN A 15 -7.14 -10.88 4.09
N GLU A 16 -6.74 -11.00 2.83
CA GLU A 16 -5.35 -10.93 2.37
C GLU A 16 -5.30 -10.28 0.98
N GLY A 17 -4.18 -9.66 0.64
CA GLY A 17 -3.90 -9.10 -0.69
C GLY A 17 -2.44 -9.28 -1.07
N THR A 18 -2.21 -9.48 -2.35
CA THR A 18 -0.87 -9.64 -2.92
C THR A 18 -0.37 -8.29 -3.40
N LEU A 19 0.85 -7.92 -3.03
CA LEU A 19 1.46 -6.70 -3.54
C LEU A 19 2.01 -6.93 -4.95
N THR A 20 1.36 -6.37 -5.98
CA THR A 20 1.73 -6.63 -7.38
C THR A 20 2.90 -5.78 -7.84
N GLU A 21 2.89 -4.49 -7.49
CA GLU A 21 3.99 -3.57 -7.81
C GLU A 21 3.90 -2.28 -6.99
N TRP A 22 5.05 -1.66 -6.76
CA TRP A 22 5.14 -0.29 -6.24
C TRP A 22 5.23 0.69 -7.41
N LEU A 23 4.37 1.71 -7.41
CA LEU A 23 4.45 2.81 -8.38
C LEU A 23 5.53 3.84 -8.00
N LEU A 24 6.01 3.78 -6.76
CA LEU A 24 6.97 4.71 -6.18
C LEU A 24 8.11 3.96 -5.51
N GLU A 25 9.28 4.57 -5.47
CA GLU A 25 10.47 3.99 -4.84
C GLU A 25 10.52 4.31 -3.33
N ASP A 26 11.28 3.51 -2.58
CA ASP A 26 11.59 3.82 -1.17
C ASP A 26 12.35 5.16 -1.09
N GLY A 27 11.87 6.06 -0.24
CA GLY A 27 12.38 7.41 -0.11
C GLY A 27 11.80 8.43 -1.09
N ALA A 28 10.86 8.04 -1.96
CA ALA A 28 10.22 8.97 -2.88
C ALA A 28 9.28 9.95 -2.17
N SER A 29 9.15 11.15 -2.73
CA SER A 29 8.18 12.16 -2.27
C SER A 29 6.78 11.82 -2.78
N VAL A 30 5.82 11.73 -1.87
CA VAL A 30 4.43 11.36 -2.16
C VAL A 30 3.49 12.45 -1.70
N THR A 31 2.37 12.56 -2.41
CA THR A 31 1.32 13.55 -2.12
C THR A 31 0.06 12.82 -1.69
N GLU A 32 -0.74 13.43 -0.83
CA GLU A 32 -2.07 12.90 -0.47
C GLU A 32 -2.90 12.66 -1.75
N GLY A 33 -3.48 11.46 -1.87
CA GLY A 33 -4.20 11.02 -3.06
C GLY A 33 -3.31 10.49 -4.20
N GLN A 34 -1.99 10.43 -4.04
CA GLN A 34 -1.10 9.85 -5.06
C GLN A 34 -1.05 8.32 -4.93
N ALA A 35 -1.16 7.59 -6.04
CA ALA A 35 -1.04 6.14 -6.07
C ALA A 35 0.36 5.69 -5.62
N LEU A 36 0.42 4.82 -4.61
CA LEU A 36 1.66 4.33 -4.01
C LEU A 36 2.04 2.95 -4.58
N TYR A 37 1.09 2.03 -4.59
CA TYR A 37 1.27 0.66 -5.04
C TYR A 37 -0.04 0.08 -5.56
N ALA A 38 0.09 -0.92 -6.43
CA ALA A 38 -1.00 -1.77 -6.85
C ALA A 38 -1.02 -3.03 -5.99
N LEU A 39 -2.20 -3.37 -5.49
CA LEU A 39 -2.44 -4.64 -4.81
C LEU A 39 -3.43 -5.46 -5.62
N GLU A 40 -3.14 -6.74 -5.77
CA GLU A 40 -4.02 -7.72 -6.37
C GLU A 40 -4.76 -8.47 -5.27
N SER A 41 -6.08 -8.53 -5.41
CA SER A 41 -6.94 -9.35 -4.58
C SER A 41 -7.63 -10.41 -5.44
N ASP A 42 -8.36 -11.32 -4.80
CA ASP A 42 -8.99 -12.51 -5.43
C ASP A 42 -9.75 -12.23 -6.73
N LYS A 43 -10.27 -11.00 -6.91
CA LYS A 43 -11.11 -10.64 -8.05
C LYS A 43 -10.67 -9.43 -8.86
N SER A 44 -9.76 -8.60 -8.34
CA SER A 44 -9.37 -7.34 -8.97
C SER A 44 -8.02 -6.85 -8.44
N VAL A 45 -7.29 -6.15 -9.31
CA VAL A 45 -6.18 -5.27 -8.93
C VAL A 45 -6.75 -3.91 -8.56
N GLN A 46 -6.29 -3.34 -7.45
CA GLN A 46 -6.67 -2.02 -7.01
C GLN A 46 -5.45 -1.25 -6.53
N GLU A 47 -5.40 0.03 -6.87
CA GLU A 47 -4.32 0.91 -6.48
C GLU A 47 -4.62 1.54 -5.12
N VAL A 48 -3.61 1.59 -4.25
CA VAL A 48 -3.72 2.25 -2.95
C VAL A 48 -3.11 3.63 -3.04
N GLU A 49 -3.94 4.61 -2.74
CA GLU A 49 -3.57 6.02 -2.70
C GLU A 49 -2.96 6.39 -1.34
N SER A 50 -2.11 7.40 -1.36
CA SER A 50 -1.46 7.92 -0.17
C SER A 50 -2.46 8.66 0.72
N PRO A 51 -2.63 8.28 2.01
CA PRO A 51 -3.51 9.01 2.93
C PRO A 51 -2.93 10.35 3.41
N ALA A 52 -1.66 10.63 3.14
CA ALA A 52 -0.98 11.87 3.52
C ALA A 52 0.14 12.22 2.54
N SER A 53 0.62 13.46 2.59
CA SER A 53 1.81 13.88 1.84
C SER A 53 3.06 13.72 2.70
N GLY A 54 4.17 13.26 2.13
CA GLY A 54 5.44 13.04 2.83
C GLY A 54 6.43 12.20 2.04
N THR A 55 7.28 11.46 2.73
CA THR A 55 8.27 10.57 2.14
C THR A 55 7.83 9.12 2.31
N LEU A 56 7.71 8.37 1.23
CA LEU A 56 7.35 6.95 1.27
C LEU A 56 8.51 6.13 1.81
N ARG A 57 8.22 5.27 2.77
CA ARG A 57 9.13 4.28 3.34
C ARG A 57 8.51 2.91 3.16
N ILE A 58 9.05 2.12 2.24
CA ILE A 58 8.52 0.80 1.89
C ILE A 58 9.08 -0.23 2.87
N VAL A 59 8.21 -1.04 3.47
CA VAL A 59 8.62 -2.16 4.34
C VAL A 59 8.22 -3.53 3.77
N ALA A 60 7.24 -3.55 2.87
CA ALA A 60 6.74 -4.76 2.22
C ALA A 60 7.41 -5.06 0.87
N GLN A 61 7.51 -6.34 0.52
CA GLN A 61 8.11 -6.84 -0.71
C GLN A 61 7.06 -7.14 -1.78
N ILE A 62 7.39 -6.81 -3.02
CA ILE A 62 6.57 -7.12 -4.20
C ILE A 62 6.49 -8.65 -4.39
N GLY A 63 5.31 -9.15 -4.74
CA GLY A 63 5.02 -10.57 -4.96
C GLY A 63 4.69 -11.34 -3.68
N GLU A 64 4.64 -10.67 -2.54
CA GLU A 64 4.31 -11.26 -1.25
C GLU A 64 2.84 -10.99 -0.88
N VAL A 65 2.26 -11.91 -0.12
CA VAL A 65 0.86 -11.86 0.32
C VAL A 65 0.82 -11.33 1.74
N TYR A 66 0.04 -10.26 1.95
CA TYR A 66 -0.10 -9.63 3.24
C TYR A 66 -1.56 -9.67 3.73
N PRO A 67 -1.78 -9.96 5.02
CA PRO A 67 -3.11 -9.87 5.61
C PRO A 67 -3.59 -8.41 5.73
N VAL A 68 -4.90 -8.22 5.67
CA VAL A 68 -5.56 -6.92 5.86
C VAL A 68 -5.17 -6.30 7.20
N GLY A 69 -4.81 -5.02 7.17
CA GLY A 69 -4.32 -4.29 8.35
C GLY A 69 -2.82 -4.44 8.60
N THR A 70 -2.08 -5.17 7.76
CA THR A 70 -0.61 -5.20 7.81
C THR A 70 -0.04 -3.89 7.29
N VAL A 71 0.99 -3.37 7.94
CA VAL A 71 1.72 -2.18 7.50
C VAL A 71 2.63 -2.56 6.33
N LEU A 72 2.40 -1.94 5.17
CA LEU A 72 3.18 -2.17 3.95
C LEU A 72 4.20 -1.06 3.68
N ALA A 73 3.85 0.16 4.10
CA ALA A 73 4.73 1.31 4.03
C ALA A 73 4.40 2.31 5.14
N GLU A 74 5.25 3.31 5.32
CA GLU A 74 5.03 4.46 6.19
C GLU A 74 5.31 5.74 5.41
N ILE A 75 4.58 6.80 5.69
CA ILE A 75 4.79 8.13 5.13
C ILE A 75 5.35 9.01 6.24
N VAL A 76 6.56 9.52 6.05
CA VAL A 76 7.29 10.34 7.04
C VAL A 76 7.50 11.77 6.59
#